data_AF-A0AAW2Y4E0-F1
#
_entry.id   AF-A0AAW2Y4E0-F1
#
_cell.length_a   1.000
_cell.length_b   1.000
_cell.length_c   1.000
_cell.angle_alpha   90.00
_cell.angle_beta   90.00
_cell.angle_gamma   90.00
#
_symmetry.space_group_name_H-M   'P 1'
#
loop_
_entity.id
_entity.type
_entity.pdbx_description
1 polymer ?
#
loop_
_entity_poly.entity_id
_entity_poly.type
_entity_poly.pdbx_seq_one_letter_code
_entity_poly.pdbx_strand_id
1 'polypeptide(L)'
;MHAALHINPYYGKTSLDGLISHFESVLPMGPTIIYNVPSRTGQDIPPGVIQNIAKSPNLAGVKECVGNDRVEQYTRNGLVVWSGNDDQCHDSRWFHGATGVISVASNLIPGLMRELMFGGTNSSLNSKLLPLIDWLFQEPNPIGLNTALAQLGVARPIFRLPYVPLPLAKRVEFVNIVNELGRENFVGEKDVQVLDEDDFILIGRY
;
A
#
# COMPACT_ATOMS: atom_id res chain seq x y z
N MET A 1 11.80 -3.93 -16.44
CA MET A 1 11.00 -4.27 -15.24
C MET A 1 11.02 -5.78 -15.05
N HIS A 2 10.94 -6.30 -13.82
CA HIS A 2 10.95 -7.75 -13.55
C HIS A 2 9.55 -8.38 -13.55
N ALA A 3 8.52 -7.58 -13.23
CA ALA A 3 7.13 -7.98 -13.15
C ALA A 3 6.21 -6.78 -13.46
N ALA A 4 4.93 -7.06 -13.66
CA ALA A 4 3.87 -6.06 -13.83
C ALA A 4 2.84 -6.16 -12.69
N LEU A 5 2.33 -5.00 -12.23
CA LEU A 5 1.19 -4.93 -11.32
C LEU A 5 -0.04 -4.49 -12.11
N HIS A 6 -1.03 -5.37 -12.23
CA HIS A 6 -2.22 -5.14 -13.03
C HIS A 6 -3.47 -5.02 -12.16
N ILE A 7 -4.02 -3.82 -12.09
CA ILE A 7 -5.34 -3.57 -11.50
C ILE A 7 -6.46 -3.96 -12.47
N ASN A 8 -7.68 -4.22 -11.96
CA ASN A 8 -8.85 -4.32 -12.84
C ASN A 8 -9.28 -2.95 -13.39
N PRO A 9 -10.01 -2.89 -14.52
CA PRO A 9 -10.51 -1.65 -15.11
C PRO A 9 -11.32 -0.81 -14.10
N TYR A 10 -10.75 0.32 -13.70
CA TYR A 10 -11.34 1.26 -12.75
C TYR A 10 -12.16 2.32 -13.47
N TYR A 11 -13.15 2.89 -12.78
CA TYR A 11 -14.16 3.81 -13.34
C TYR A 11 -15.05 3.16 -14.42
N GLY A 12 -14.49 2.82 -15.58
CA GLY A 12 -15.16 2.07 -16.65
C GLY A 12 -15.15 0.56 -16.39
N LYS A 13 -15.91 0.11 -15.39
CA LYS A 13 -16.01 -1.31 -15.00
C LYS A 13 -16.52 -2.18 -16.16
N THR A 14 -16.15 -3.46 -16.16
CA THR A 14 -16.57 -4.44 -17.18
C THR A 14 -17.21 -5.68 -16.55
N SER A 15 -17.80 -6.57 -17.37
CA SER A 15 -18.29 -7.88 -16.95
C SER A 15 -17.15 -8.80 -16.47
N LEU A 16 -17.48 -9.92 -15.82
CA LEU A 16 -16.48 -10.91 -15.40
C LEU A 16 -15.70 -11.49 -16.59
N ASP A 17 -16.38 -11.75 -17.70
CA ASP A 17 -15.73 -12.21 -18.94
C ASP A 17 -14.75 -11.15 -19.46
N GLY A 18 -15.14 -9.86 -19.41
CA GLY A 18 -14.25 -8.77 -19.78
C GLY A 18 -13.04 -8.63 -18.85
N LEU A 19 -13.18 -8.92 -17.55
CA LEU A 19 -12.03 -8.97 -16.63
C LEU A 19 -11.05 -10.07 -17.03
N ILE A 20 -11.55 -11.27 -17.33
CA ILE A 20 -10.73 -12.40 -17.74
C ILE A 20 -10.01 -12.06 -19.05
N SER A 21 -10.73 -11.59 -20.08
CA SER A 21 -10.11 -11.19 -21.35
C SER A 21 -9.07 -10.08 -21.18
N HIS A 22 -9.33 -9.11 -20.29
CA HIS A 22 -8.37 -8.04 -19.99
C HIS A 22 -7.05 -8.59 -19.42
N PHE A 23 -7.13 -9.46 -18.40
CA PHE A 23 -5.94 -10.03 -17.77
C PHE A 23 -5.22 -11.02 -18.69
N GLU A 24 -5.94 -11.88 -19.41
CA GLU A 24 -5.37 -12.83 -20.38
C GLU A 24 -4.62 -12.12 -21.52
N SER A 25 -5.00 -10.88 -21.84
CA SER A 25 -4.29 -10.08 -22.85
C SER A 25 -2.88 -9.66 -22.42
N VAL A 26 -2.61 -9.56 -21.11
CA VAL A 26 -1.33 -9.06 -20.57
C VAL A 26 -0.50 -10.12 -19.85
N LEU A 27 -1.13 -11.15 -19.29
CA LEU A 27 -0.44 -12.23 -18.57
C LEU A 27 0.67 -12.92 -19.39
N PRO A 28 0.53 -13.18 -20.70
CA PRO A 28 1.59 -13.80 -21.49
C PRO A 28 2.88 -12.97 -21.56
N MET A 29 2.82 -11.66 -21.24
CA MET A 29 3.96 -10.76 -21.36
C MET A 29 5.02 -10.97 -20.26
N GLY A 30 4.67 -11.56 -19.11
CA GLY A 30 5.63 -11.86 -18.05
C GLY A 30 5.01 -11.92 -16.64
N PRO A 31 5.85 -12.05 -15.60
CA PRO A 31 5.40 -12.18 -14.21
C PRO A 31 4.44 -11.06 -13.81
N THR A 32 3.27 -11.44 -13.32
CA THR A 32 2.16 -10.52 -13.07
C THR A 32 1.63 -10.69 -11.66
N ILE A 33 1.46 -9.58 -10.95
CA ILE A 33 0.70 -9.51 -9.71
C ILE A 33 -0.62 -8.81 -10.05
N ILE A 34 -1.75 -9.46 -9.76
CA ILE A 34 -3.07 -8.84 -9.93
C ILE A 34 -3.38 -8.00 -8.70
N TYR A 35 -3.90 -6.78 -8.90
CA TYR A 35 -4.24 -5.88 -7.81
C TYR A 35 -5.77 -5.76 -7.65
N ASN A 36 -6.29 -6.24 -6.52
CA ASN A 36 -7.69 -6.06 -6.14
C ASN A 36 -7.83 -4.99 -5.05
N VAL A 37 -8.54 -3.90 -5.35
CA VAL A 37 -8.81 -2.80 -4.41
C VAL A 37 -10.16 -2.14 -4.71
N PRO A 38 -11.29 -2.79 -4.39
CA PRO A 38 -12.62 -2.33 -4.78
C PRO A 38 -12.98 -0.92 -4.28
N SER A 39 -12.40 -0.49 -3.15
CA SER A 39 -12.60 0.88 -2.63
C SER A 39 -12.10 1.96 -3.59
N ARG A 40 -11.17 1.64 -4.50
CA ARG A 40 -10.62 2.57 -5.51
C ARG A 40 -11.14 2.30 -6.92
N THR A 41 -11.42 1.05 -7.27
CA THR A 41 -11.89 0.68 -8.62
C THR A 41 -13.41 0.68 -8.74
N GLY A 42 -14.11 0.54 -7.62
CA GLY A 42 -15.55 0.31 -7.53
C GLY A 42 -15.98 -1.11 -7.92
N GLN A 43 -15.04 -2.05 -8.13
CA GLN A 43 -15.34 -3.43 -8.50
C GLN A 43 -14.38 -4.39 -7.81
N ASP A 44 -14.92 -5.30 -7.01
CA ASP A 44 -14.18 -6.43 -6.44
C ASP A 44 -13.90 -7.45 -7.53
N ILE A 45 -12.66 -7.96 -7.59
CA ILE A 45 -12.30 -9.09 -8.45
C ILE A 45 -12.67 -10.36 -7.71
N PRO A 46 -13.72 -11.10 -8.13
CA PRO A 46 -14.18 -12.25 -7.38
C PRO A 46 -13.15 -13.41 -7.47
N PRO A 47 -13.07 -14.26 -6.45
CA PRO A 47 -12.10 -15.36 -6.42
C PRO A 47 -12.16 -16.29 -7.64
N GLY A 48 -13.35 -16.52 -8.22
CA GLY A 48 -13.50 -17.34 -9.42
C GLY A 48 -12.78 -16.78 -10.66
N VAL A 49 -12.65 -15.45 -10.78
CA VAL A 49 -11.87 -14.82 -11.85
C VAL A 49 -10.39 -15.09 -11.64
N ILE A 50 -9.88 -14.90 -10.42
CA ILE A 50 -8.48 -15.19 -10.08
C ILE A 50 -8.16 -16.67 -10.30
N GLN A 51 -9.03 -17.58 -9.88
CA GLN A 51 -8.84 -19.03 -10.07
C GLN A 51 -8.79 -19.43 -11.55
N ASN A 52 -9.59 -18.79 -12.41
CA ASN A 52 -9.52 -19.06 -13.85
C ASN A 52 -8.17 -18.61 -14.43
N ILE A 53 -7.74 -17.42 -14.03
CA ILE A 53 -6.50 -16.77 -14.48
C ILE A 53 -5.24 -17.46 -13.93
N ALA A 54 -5.32 -18.07 -12.73
CA ALA A 54 -4.22 -18.75 -12.06
C ALA A 54 -3.66 -19.97 -12.81
N LYS A 55 -4.30 -20.39 -13.91
CA LYS A 55 -3.76 -21.39 -14.84
C LYS A 55 -2.53 -20.88 -15.58
N SER A 56 -2.34 -19.56 -15.68
CA SER A 56 -1.17 -18.97 -16.32
C SER A 56 0.07 -19.11 -15.43
N PRO A 57 1.20 -19.64 -15.92
CA PRO A 57 2.44 -19.73 -15.14
C PRO A 57 3.05 -18.36 -14.83
N ASN A 58 2.58 -17.31 -15.51
CA ASN A 58 3.02 -15.94 -15.29
C ASN A 58 2.28 -15.23 -14.15
N LEU A 59 1.21 -15.81 -13.59
CA LEU A 59 0.58 -15.23 -12.41
C LEU A 59 1.46 -15.47 -11.19
N ALA A 60 2.14 -14.42 -10.74
CA ALA A 60 2.97 -14.45 -9.54
C ALA A 60 2.11 -14.43 -8.26
N GLY A 61 0.91 -13.85 -8.30
CA GLY A 61 -0.01 -13.80 -7.17
C GLY A 61 -0.94 -12.58 -7.19
N VAL A 62 -1.49 -12.24 -6.03
CA VAL A 62 -2.45 -11.14 -5.86
C VAL A 62 -1.97 -10.15 -4.80
N LYS A 63 -2.07 -8.85 -5.08
CA LYS A 63 -2.11 -7.79 -4.07
C LYS A 63 -3.56 -7.60 -3.65
N GLU A 64 -3.90 -7.95 -2.41
CA GLU A 64 -5.29 -7.95 -1.92
C GLU A 64 -5.53 -6.87 -0.86
N CYS A 65 -6.60 -6.10 -1.04
CA CYS A 65 -7.03 -5.01 -0.14
C CYS A 65 -8.44 -5.21 0.45
N VAL A 66 -9.16 -6.28 0.10
CA VAL A 66 -10.50 -6.59 0.65
C VAL A 66 -10.42 -6.95 2.13
N GLY A 67 -9.39 -7.69 2.54
CA GLY A 67 -9.17 -8.05 3.93
C GLY A 67 -8.63 -9.47 4.13
N ASN A 68 -8.30 -9.79 5.37
CA ASN A 68 -7.65 -11.04 5.77
C ASN A 68 -8.45 -12.31 5.43
N ASP A 69 -9.78 -12.27 5.47
CA ASP A 69 -10.61 -13.43 5.08
C ASP A 69 -10.42 -13.78 3.60
N ARG A 70 -10.30 -12.76 2.73
CA ARG A 70 -10.04 -12.94 1.31
C ARG A 70 -8.61 -13.44 1.06
N VAL A 71 -7.65 -12.93 1.83
CA VAL A 71 -6.27 -13.43 1.83
C VAL A 71 -6.25 -14.93 2.17
N GLU A 72 -6.89 -15.32 3.27
CA GLU A 72 -6.95 -16.72 3.71
C GLU A 72 -7.63 -17.62 2.68
N GLN A 73 -8.70 -17.15 2.04
CA GLN A 73 -9.35 -17.88 0.96
C GLN A 73 -8.39 -18.19 -0.19
N TYR A 74 -7.57 -17.23 -0.60
CA TYR A 74 -6.62 -17.43 -1.68
C TYR A 74 -5.45 -18.32 -1.27
N THR A 75 -4.85 -18.08 -0.11
CA THR A 75 -3.66 -18.81 0.36
C THR A 75 -3.97 -20.27 0.67
N ARG A 76 -5.16 -20.58 1.21
CA ARG A 76 -5.64 -21.97 1.37
C ARG A 76 -5.78 -22.72 0.04
N ASN A 77 -5.98 -22.01 -1.06
CA ASN A 77 -6.03 -22.57 -2.42
C ASN A 77 -4.68 -22.50 -3.15
N GLY A 78 -3.58 -22.25 -2.42
CA GLY A 78 -2.21 -22.25 -2.97
C GLY A 78 -1.81 -20.99 -3.74
N LEU A 79 -2.63 -19.93 -3.70
CA LEU A 79 -2.28 -18.65 -4.34
C LEU A 79 -1.35 -17.84 -3.44
N VAL A 80 -0.32 -17.27 -4.05
CA VAL A 80 0.55 -16.28 -3.41
C VAL A 80 -0.21 -14.97 -3.27
N VAL A 81 -0.21 -14.41 -2.07
CA VAL A 81 -0.87 -13.14 -1.75
C VAL A 81 0.08 -12.22 -1.02
N TRP A 82 0.09 -10.95 -1.41
CA TRP A 82 0.62 -9.86 -0.61
C TRP A 82 -0.54 -9.02 -0.10
N SER A 83 -0.54 -8.73 1.20
CA SER A 83 -1.49 -7.74 1.72
C SER A 83 -1.18 -6.37 1.12
N GLY A 84 -2.22 -5.67 0.69
CA GLY A 84 -2.13 -4.28 0.27
C GLY A 84 -2.51 -3.27 1.35
N ASN A 85 -2.83 -3.74 2.57
CA ASN A 85 -3.29 -2.96 3.71
C ASN A 85 -2.25 -3.06 4.84
N ASP A 86 -1.54 -1.96 5.14
CA ASP A 86 -0.46 -1.96 6.14
C ASP A 86 -0.95 -2.28 7.55
N ASP A 87 -2.15 -1.83 7.93
CA ASP A 87 -2.81 -2.08 9.22
C ASP A 87 -3.16 -3.55 9.44
N GLN A 88 -3.31 -4.32 8.36
CA GLN A 88 -3.66 -5.74 8.39
C GLN A 88 -2.47 -6.65 8.07
N CYS A 89 -1.34 -6.10 7.61
CA CYS A 89 -0.29 -6.88 6.97
C CYS A 89 0.43 -7.84 7.91
N HIS A 90 0.58 -7.48 9.19
CA HIS A 90 1.13 -8.36 10.22
C HIS A 90 0.28 -9.64 10.36
N ASP A 91 -1.02 -9.47 10.57
CA ASP A 91 -1.91 -10.61 10.78
C ASP A 91 -2.07 -11.43 9.50
N SER A 92 -2.20 -10.75 8.36
CA SER A 92 -2.16 -11.36 7.02
C SER A 92 -0.98 -12.32 6.87
N ARG A 93 0.24 -11.86 7.26
CA ARG A 93 1.49 -12.62 7.11
C ARG A 93 1.55 -13.83 8.04
N TRP A 94 1.16 -13.66 9.30
CA TRP A 94 1.41 -14.66 10.34
C TRP A 94 0.23 -15.60 10.60
N PHE A 95 -1.00 -15.19 10.29
CA PHE A 95 -2.21 -15.95 10.60
C PHE A 95 -3.04 -16.32 9.35
N HIS A 96 -2.92 -15.58 8.24
CA HIS A 96 -3.71 -15.84 7.01
C HIS A 96 -2.88 -16.32 5.81
N GLY A 97 -1.59 -16.59 6.01
CA GLY A 97 -0.73 -17.21 5.01
C GLY A 97 -0.26 -16.28 3.88
N ALA A 98 -0.45 -14.97 4.01
CA ALA A 98 0.13 -14.03 3.04
C ALA A 98 1.66 -14.20 2.99
N THR A 99 2.25 -14.02 1.81
CA THR A 99 3.71 -14.06 1.63
C THR A 99 4.38 -12.80 2.20
N GLY A 100 3.69 -11.67 2.21
CA GLY A 100 4.19 -10.41 2.75
C GLY A 100 3.26 -9.25 2.45
N VAL A 101 3.85 -8.06 2.27
CA VAL A 101 3.11 -6.80 2.06
C VAL A 101 3.64 -6.03 0.86
N ILE A 102 2.74 -5.37 0.13
CA ILE A 102 3.09 -4.29 -0.81
C ILE A 102 2.68 -2.98 -0.15
N SER A 103 3.63 -2.45 0.62
CA SER A 103 3.43 -1.45 1.70
C SER A 103 3.54 0.00 1.24
N VAL A 104 2.76 0.88 1.88
CA VAL A 104 2.94 2.34 1.86
C VAL A 104 3.87 2.76 2.99
N ALA A 105 3.64 2.27 4.21
CA ALA A 105 4.38 2.63 5.43
C ALA A 105 5.89 2.36 5.32
N SER A 106 6.31 1.38 4.52
CA SER A 106 7.73 1.09 4.28
C SER A 106 8.50 2.21 3.58
N ASN A 107 7.82 3.19 2.96
CA ASN A 107 8.47 4.41 2.46
C ASN A 107 9.01 5.28 3.61
N LEU A 108 8.43 5.18 4.80
CA LEU A 108 8.83 5.93 5.98
C LEU A 108 9.74 5.11 6.89
N ILE A 109 9.32 3.89 7.22
CA ILE A 109 9.96 3.05 8.25
C ILE A 109 10.35 1.66 7.70
N PRO A 110 11.21 1.58 6.66
CA PRO A 110 11.51 0.33 5.96
C PRO A 110 12.09 -0.76 6.86
N GLY A 111 12.92 -0.38 7.86
CA GLY A 111 13.51 -1.31 8.82
C GLY A 111 12.44 -2.01 9.67
N LEU A 112 11.51 -1.24 10.24
CA LEU A 112 10.45 -1.77 11.09
C LEU A 112 9.44 -2.61 10.29
N MET A 113 9.07 -2.18 9.07
CA MET A 113 8.20 -2.99 8.20
C MET A 113 8.87 -4.31 7.78
N ARG A 114 10.20 -4.31 7.59
CA ARG A 114 10.95 -5.55 7.35
C ARG A 114 10.95 -6.45 8.59
N GLU A 115 11.18 -5.90 9.77
CA GLU A 115 11.11 -6.64 11.03
C GLU A 115 9.73 -7.29 11.20
N LEU A 116 8.66 -6.55 10.90
CA LEU A 116 7.28 -7.05 10.99
C LEU A 116 7.00 -8.26 10.08
N MET A 117 7.69 -8.36 8.94
CA MET A 117 7.51 -9.44 7.95
C MET A 117 8.45 -10.63 8.15
N PHE A 118 9.60 -10.43 8.81
CA PHE A 118 10.67 -11.44 8.91
C PHE A 118 11.02 -11.84 10.36
N GLY A 119 10.64 -11.05 11.35
CA GLY A 119 10.95 -11.26 12.78
C GLY A 119 10.01 -12.20 13.51
N GLY A 120 9.01 -12.76 12.83
CA GLY A 120 7.94 -13.54 13.46
C GLY A 120 6.81 -12.67 13.98
N THR A 121 5.88 -13.29 14.72
CA THR A 121 4.75 -12.59 15.33
C THR A 121 5.23 -11.59 16.36
N ASN A 122 4.95 -10.30 16.15
CA ASN A 122 5.30 -9.22 17.07
C ASN A 122 4.15 -8.21 17.16
N SER A 123 3.08 -8.59 17.85
CA SER A 123 1.90 -7.74 18.03
C SER A 123 2.21 -6.43 18.77
N SER A 124 3.26 -6.40 19.61
CA SER A 124 3.67 -5.17 20.29
C SER A 124 4.25 -4.16 19.30
N LEU A 125 5.13 -4.59 18.39
CA LEU A 125 5.63 -3.74 17.31
C LEU A 125 4.46 -3.33 16.39
N ASN A 126 3.60 -4.28 15.99
CA ASN A 126 2.45 -3.96 15.15
C ASN A 126 1.58 -2.84 15.75
N SER A 127 1.19 -2.97 17.01
CA SER A 127 0.41 -1.95 17.72
C SER A 127 1.15 -0.61 17.85
N LYS A 128 2.49 -0.64 17.99
CA LYS A 128 3.31 0.59 18.01
C LYS A 128 3.27 1.32 16.67
N LEU A 129 3.14 0.61 15.56
CA LEU A 129 3.10 1.19 14.21
C LEU A 129 1.70 1.68 13.78
N LEU A 130 0.64 1.17 14.38
CA LEU A 130 -0.74 1.52 14.01
C LEU A 130 -1.02 3.03 14.02
N PRO A 131 -0.58 3.84 15.01
CA PRO A 131 -0.80 5.29 14.97
C PRO A 131 -0.23 5.97 13.71
N LEU A 132 0.95 5.54 13.25
CA LEU A 132 1.54 6.04 12.00
C LEU A 132 0.74 5.59 10.78
N ILE A 133 0.32 4.33 10.76
CA ILE A 133 -0.46 3.77 9.65
C ILE A 133 -1.82 4.48 9.57
N ASP A 134 -2.53 4.62 10.69
CA ASP A 134 -3.79 5.35 10.75
C ASP A 134 -3.62 6.78 10.24
N TRP A 135 -2.58 7.49 10.68
CA TRP A 135 -2.25 8.84 10.20
C TRP A 135 -2.02 8.89 8.68
N LEU A 136 -1.30 7.91 8.11
CA LEU A 136 -1.01 7.84 6.66
C LEU A 136 -2.28 7.72 5.81
N PHE A 137 -3.34 7.12 6.35
CA PHE A 137 -4.57 6.79 5.62
C PHE A 137 -5.80 7.60 6.08
N GLN A 138 -5.63 8.64 6.90
CA GLN A 138 -6.72 9.57 7.26
C GLN A 138 -7.32 10.27 6.03
N GLU A 139 -6.46 10.59 5.06
CA GLU A 139 -6.88 11.00 3.71
C GLU A 139 -6.45 9.92 2.70
N PRO A 140 -7.09 9.83 1.51
CA PRO A 140 -6.72 8.86 0.51
C PRO A 140 -5.21 8.92 0.17
N ASN A 141 -4.49 7.81 0.40
CA ASN A 141 -3.10 7.67 -0.02
C ASN A 141 -2.97 8.06 -1.52
N PRO A 142 -1.99 8.91 -1.89
CA PRO A 142 -0.76 9.23 -1.15
C PRO A 142 -0.67 10.59 -0.43
N ILE A 143 -1.78 11.23 -0.06
CA ILE A 143 -1.76 12.56 0.59
C ILE A 143 -0.89 12.59 1.87
N GLY A 144 -1.13 11.64 2.79
CA GLY A 144 -0.34 11.52 4.03
C GLY A 144 1.13 11.25 3.76
N LEU A 145 1.43 10.28 2.89
CA LEU A 145 2.81 9.91 2.56
C LEU A 145 3.60 11.07 1.93
N ASN A 146 3.00 11.77 0.96
CA ASN A 146 3.64 12.91 0.30
C ASN A 146 3.96 14.02 1.32
N THR A 147 3.05 14.27 2.25
CA THR A 147 3.25 15.26 3.32
C THR A 147 4.38 14.83 4.25
N ALA A 148 4.37 13.58 4.73
CA ALA A 148 5.39 13.04 5.62
C ALA A 148 6.80 13.06 5.02
N LEU A 149 6.96 12.66 3.76
CA LEU A 149 8.27 12.67 3.09
C LEU A 149 8.83 14.09 2.89
N ALA A 150 7.94 15.08 2.70
CA ALA A 150 8.33 16.49 2.70
C ALA A 150 8.77 16.94 4.10
N GLN A 151 8.03 16.58 5.15
CA GLN A 151 8.38 16.89 6.55
C GLN A 151 9.72 16.25 6.98
N LEU A 152 10.06 15.07 6.47
CA LEU A 152 11.37 14.41 6.68
C LEU A 152 12.49 14.98 5.80
N GLY A 153 12.17 15.91 4.89
CA GLY A 153 13.13 16.60 4.04
C GLY A 153 13.80 15.74 2.97
N VAL A 154 13.21 14.57 2.66
CA VAL A 154 13.65 13.63 1.62
C VAL A 154 12.89 13.78 0.29
N ALA A 155 11.73 14.43 0.33
CA ALA A 155 11.00 14.90 -0.84
C ALA A 155 10.83 16.42 -0.77
N ARG A 156 10.74 17.07 -1.93
CA ARG A 156 10.34 18.49 -1.98
C ARG A 156 8.83 18.58 -1.65
N PRO A 157 8.36 19.65 -0.98
CA PRO A 157 6.93 19.87 -0.70
C PRO A 157 6.16 20.27 -1.97
N ILE A 158 6.21 19.45 -3.01
CA ILE A 158 5.60 19.70 -4.32
C ILE A 158 4.54 18.63 -4.57
N PHE A 159 3.32 19.06 -4.81
CA PHE A 159 2.19 18.18 -5.09
C PHE A 159 1.71 18.38 -6.53
N ARG A 160 1.53 17.26 -7.23
CA ARG A 160 0.74 17.22 -8.46
C ARG A 160 -0.73 17.13 -8.07
N LEU A 161 -1.54 18.09 -8.56
CA LEU A 161 -2.99 18.03 -8.38
C LEU A 161 -3.56 16.74 -9.01
N PRO A 162 -4.59 16.12 -8.41
CA PRO A 162 -5.54 16.68 -7.44
C PRO A 162 -5.14 16.57 -5.97
N TYR A 163 -3.95 16.07 -5.64
CA TYR A 163 -3.52 15.95 -4.25
C TYR A 163 -3.09 17.30 -3.68
N VAL A 164 -3.43 17.52 -2.41
CA VAL A 164 -3.01 18.67 -1.59
C VAL A 164 -2.45 18.13 -0.27
N PRO A 165 -1.53 18.85 0.40
CA PRO A 165 -0.92 18.38 1.64
C PRO A 165 -1.93 18.30 2.78
N LEU A 166 -1.61 17.50 3.80
CA LEU A 166 -2.38 17.49 5.05
C LEU A 166 -2.30 18.85 5.77
N PRO A 167 -3.36 19.24 6.51
CA PRO A 167 -3.40 20.51 7.23
C PRO A 167 -2.37 20.59 8.36
N LEU A 168 -2.04 21.80 8.80
CA LEU A 168 -1.01 22.06 9.82
C LEU A 168 -1.14 21.18 11.07
N ALA A 169 -2.36 21.05 11.61
CA ALA A 169 -2.60 20.22 12.80
C ALA A 169 -2.14 18.76 12.62
N LYS A 170 -2.32 18.20 11.41
CA LYS A 170 -1.89 16.83 11.09
C LYS A 170 -0.39 16.73 10.85
N ARG A 171 0.24 17.79 10.35
CA ARG A 171 1.71 17.86 10.25
C ARG A 171 2.37 17.92 11.63
N VAL A 172 1.77 18.64 12.59
CA VAL A 172 2.19 18.64 13.99
C VAL A 172 2.03 17.25 14.62
N GLU A 173 0.91 16.57 14.38
CA GLU A 173 0.68 15.18 14.82
C GLU A 173 1.79 14.23 14.32
N PHE A 174 2.20 14.35 13.06
CA PHE A 174 3.29 13.54 12.50
C PHE A 174 4.62 13.75 13.21
N VAL A 175 4.98 14.98 13.59
CA VAL A 175 6.21 15.24 14.35
C VAL A 175 6.20 14.48 15.69
N ASN A 176 5.06 14.44 16.37
CA ASN A 176 4.92 13.67 17.62
C ASN A 176 5.07 12.16 17.38
N ILE A 177 4.44 11.63 16.32
CA ILE A 177 4.57 10.22 15.93
C ILE A 177 6.03 9.87 15.65
N VAL A 178 6.78 10.74 14.94
CA VAL A 178 8.21 10.54 14.67
C VAL A 178 9.03 10.49 15.96
N ASN A 179 8.74 11.38 16.92
CA ASN A 179 9.43 11.40 18.21
C ASN A 179 9.15 10.14 19.04
N GLU A 180 7.90 9.66 19.06
CA GLU A 180 7.50 8.45 19.79
C GLU A 180 8.05 7.15 19.18
N LEU A 181 8.11 7.09 17.85
CA LEU A 181 8.66 5.94 17.13
C LEU A 181 10.18 5.94 17.04
N GLY A 182 10.82 7.08 17.29
CA GLY A 182 12.27 7.27 17.16
C GLY A 182 12.66 7.66 15.75
N ARG A 183 13.21 8.87 15.58
CA ARG A 183 13.58 9.45 14.28
C ARG A 183 14.55 8.56 13.49
N GLU A 184 15.39 7.79 14.18
CA GLU A 184 16.36 6.85 13.61
C GLU A 184 15.70 5.72 12.80
N ASN A 185 14.41 5.44 13.03
CA ASN A 185 13.66 4.43 12.28
C ASN A 185 13.08 4.97 10.96
N PHE A 186 13.08 6.30 10.77
CA PHE A 186 12.54 6.95 9.58
C PHE A 186 13.63 7.21 8.53
N VAL A 187 13.23 7.25 7.26
CA VAL A 187 14.12 7.61 6.15
C VAL A 187 14.70 9.03 6.27
N GLY A 188 15.89 9.22 5.69
CA GLY A 188 16.60 10.50 5.69
C GLY A 188 17.27 10.83 7.02
N GLU A 189 18.10 11.88 7.01
CA GLU A 189 18.93 12.28 8.16
C GLU A 189 18.54 13.64 8.76
N LYS A 190 17.70 14.41 8.07
CA LYS A 190 17.26 15.72 8.55
C LYS A 190 16.26 15.59 9.69
N ASP A 191 16.29 16.56 10.60
CA ASP A 191 15.24 16.73 11.61
C ASP A 191 13.88 16.88 10.93
N VAL A 192 12.87 16.25 11.53
CA VAL A 192 11.50 16.36 11.03
C VAL A 192 10.99 17.79 11.24
N GLN A 193 10.39 18.37 10.20
CA GLN A 193 9.83 19.71 10.24
C GLN A 193 8.31 19.66 10.16
N VAL A 194 7.63 20.63 10.77
CA VAL A 194 6.17 20.77 10.63
C VAL A 194 5.82 21.28 9.23
N LEU A 195 6.64 22.17 8.67
CA LEU A 195 6.40 22.96 7.44
C LEU A 195 5.18 23.90 7.56
N ASP A 196 5.32 25.08 7.00
CA ASP A 196 4.25 26.07 6.88
C ASP A 196 3.41 25.81 5.62
N GLU A 197 2.23 26.44 5.52
CA GLU A 197 1.38 26.28 4.32
C GLU A 197 2.05 26.83 3.06
N ASP A 198 2.81 27.91 3.19
CA ASP A 198 3.52 28.59 2.10
C ASP A 198 4.72 27.78 1.57
N ASP A 199 5.16 26.73 2.29
CA ASP A 199 6.20 25.83 1.82
C ASP A 199 5.72 24.92 0.67
N PHE A 200 4.41 24.70 0.56
CA PHE A 200 3.85 23.73 -0.38
C PHE A 200 3.55 24.34 -1.75
N ILE A 201 4.04 23.69 -2.80
CA ILE A 201 3.78 24.06 -4.19
C ILE A 201 2.78 23.08 -4.80
N LEU A 202 1.62 23.59 -5.20
CA LEU A 202 0.59 22.83 -5.93
C LEU A 202 0.69 23.10 -7.43
N ILE A 203 0.94 22.05 -8.22
CA ILE A 203 1.12 22.17 -9.67
C ILE A 203 0.01 21.41 -10.39
N GLY A 204 -0.77 22.13 -11.21
CA GLY A 204 -1.80 21.54 -12.08
C GLY A 204 -1.36 21.38 -13.54
N ARG A 205 -0.27 22.02 -13.96
CA ARG A 205 0.27 21.99 -15.32
C ARG A 205 1.76 21.64 -15.24
N TYR A 206 2.07 20.36 -15.41
CA TYR A 206 3.41 19.77 -15.28
C TYR A 206 3.66 18.72 -16.36
#